data_AF-A0A6A5RC77-F1
#
_entry.id   AF-A0A6A5RC77-F1
#
_cell.length_a   1.000
_cell.length_b   1.000
_cell.length_c   1.000
_cell.angle_alpha   90.00
_cell.angle_beta   90.00
_cell.angle_gamma   90.00
#
_symmetry.space_group_name_H-M   'P 1'
#
loop_
_entity.id
_entity.type
_entity.pdbx_description
1 polymer ?
#
loop_
_entity_poly.entity_id
_entity_poly.type
_entity_poly.pdbx_seq_one_letter_code
_entity_poly.pdbx_strand_id
1 'polypeptide(L)'
;LRWYEAAKQLGWGMLCLMPHDIITNSWVENDLRIRFWHIWLELVVKVNPVAHKASGALDNWLSLEGISGGSISGKATLSIEANSLAPVTQVEEIKD
;
A
#
# COMPACT_ATOMS: atom_id res chain seq x y z
N LEU A 1 -13.11 -6.39 -8.91
CA LEU A 1 -11.74 -6.01 -9.35
C LEU A 1 -10.84 -6.07 -8.13
N ARG A 2 -9.77 -6.88 -8.16
CA ARG A 2 -8.89 -7.07 -6.98
C ARG A 2 -8.23 -5.78 -6.55
N TRP A 3 -7.87 -4.90 -7.49
CA TRP A 3 -7.36 -3.57 -7.18
C TRP A 3 -8.30 -2.70 -6.34
N TYR A 4 -9.61 -2.80 -6.58
CA TYR A 4 -10.59 -2.09 -5.77
C TYR A 4 -10.64 -2.63 -4.33
N GLU A 5 -10.48 -3.93 -4.17
CA GLU A 5 -10.40 -4.56 -2.85
C GLU A 5 -9.09 -4.20 -2.13
N ALA A 6 -7.96 -4.17 -2.85
CA ALA A 6 -6.69 -3.68 -2.32
C ALA A 6 -6.83 -2.25 -1.81
N ALA A 7 -7.39 -1.34 -2.62
CA ALA A 7 -7.59 0.04 -2.22
C ALA A 7 -8.53 0.16 -1.00
N LYS A 8 -9.56 -0.68 -0.91
CA LYS A 8 -10.45 -0.72 0.26
C LYS A 8 -9.75 -1.18 1.55
N GLN A 9 -8.83 -2.14 1.46
CA GLN A 9 -8.16 -2.69 2.63
C GLN A 9 -6.88 -1.94 3.03
N LEU A 10 -6.13 -1.45 2.04
CA LEU A 10 -4.81 -0.84 2.22
C LEU A 10 -4.81 0.70 2.12
N GLY A 11 -5.95 1.27 1.75
CA GLY A 11 -6.09 2.68 1.39
C GLY A 11 -5.83 2.95 -0.10
N TRP A 12 -6.46 4.00 -0.63
CA TRP A 12 -6.34 4.41 -2.03
C TRP A 12 -4.92 4.91 -2.35
N GLY A 13 -4.28 5.58 -1.39
CA GLY A 13 -2.90 6.03 -1.48
C GLY A 13 -1.89 4.91 -1.74
N MET A 14 -2.23 3.66 -1.37
CA MET A 14 -1.37 2.50 -1.62
C MET A 14 -1.13 2.27 -3.12
N LEU A 15 -2.06 2.66 -3.98
CA LEU A 15 -1.88 2.58 -5.44
C LEU A 15 -0.73 3.45 -5.95
N CYS A 16 -0.38 4.51 -5.22
CA CYS A 16 0.76 5.39 -5.52
C CYS A 16 2.06 4.91 -4.87
N LEU A 17 1.98 4.10 -3.82
CA LEU A 17 3.14 3.60 -3.06
C LEU A 17 3.58 2.20 -3.49
N MET A 18 2.74 1.49 -4.25
CA MET A 18 3.04 0.15 -4.74
C MET A 18 4.04 0.21 -5.91
N PRO A 19 5.13 -0.56 -5.86
CA PRO A 19 6.08 -0.65 -6.98
C PRO A 19 5.43 -1.41 -8.14
N HIS A 20 4.96 -0.66 -9.16
CA HIS A 20 4.27 -1.20 -10.34
C HIS A 20 5.17 -2.07 -11.23
N ASP A 21 6.49 -1.94 -11.09
CA ASP A 21 7.51 -2.77 -11.74
C ASP A 21 7.61 -4.17 -11.11
N ILE A 22 7.24 -4.32 -9.83
CA ILE A 22 7.26 -5.59 -9.11
C ILE A 22 5.86 -6.20 -9.04
N ILE A 23 4.84 -5.38 -8.77
CA ILE A 23 3.45 -5.79 -8.62
C ILE A 23 2.65 -5.25 -9.80
N THR A 24 2.66 -6.00 -10.90
CA THR A 24 1.96 -5.61 -12.12
C THR A 24 0.46 -5.90 -12.03
N ASN A 25 -0.33 -5.24 -12.88
CA ASN A 25 -1.76 -5.54 -13.02
C ASN A 25 -2.01 -7.02 -13.37
N SER A 26 -1.20 -7.59 -14.26
CA SER A 26 -1.33 -9.00 -14.64
C SER A 26 -1.06 -9.94 -13.47
N TRP A 27 -0.10 -9.61 -12.61
CA TRP A 27 0.21 -10.40 -11.43
C TRP A 27 -0.94 -10.40 -10.44
N VAL A 28 -1.49 -9.20 -10.15
CA VAL A 28 -2.63 -9.04 -9.25
C VAL A 28 -3.86 -9.75 -9.79
N GLU A 29 -4.11 -9.72 -11.10
CA GLU A 29 -5.35 -10.25 -11.68
C GLU A 29 -5.27 -11.75 -12.03
N ASN A 30 -4.11 -12.24 -12.46
CA ASN A 30 -3.98 -13.58 -13.07
C ASN A 30 -3.09 -14.54 -12.28
N ASP A 31 -1.96 -14.06 -11.73
CA ASP A 31 -0.94 -14.96 -11.17
C ASP A 31 -1.27 -15.36 -9.73
N LEU A 32 -1.74 -14.41 -8.93
CA LEU A 32 -2.16 -14.75 -7.57
C LEU A 32 -3.49 -15.51 -7.61
N ARG A 33 -3.55 -16.70 -6.99
CA ARG A 33 -4.84 -17.42 -6.90
C ARG A 33 -5.80 -16.65 -5.98
N ILE A 34 -7.08 -16.64 -6.33
CA ILE A 34 -8.15 -15.92 -5.59
C ILE A 34 -8.08 -16.18 -4.07
N ARG A 35 -7.81 -17.43 -3.65
CA ARG A 35 -7.76 -17.80 -2.24
C ARG A 35 -6.58 -17.22 -1.46
N PHE A 36 -5.50 -16.83 -2.15
CA PHE A 36 -4.31 -16.24 -1.53
C PHE A 36 -4.33 -14.71 -1.54
N TRP A 37 -5.32 -14.10 -2.20
CA TRP A 37 -5.45 -12.64 -2.28
C TRP A 37 -5.56 -11.97 -0.91
N HIS A 38 -6.42 -12.49 -0.04
CA HIS A 38 -6.63 -11.90 1.28
C HIS A 38 -5.36 -12.04 2.15
N ILE A 39 -4.70 -13.20 2.09
CA ILE A 39 -3.41 -13.44 2.77
C ILE A 39 -2.34 -12.47 2.28
N TRP A 40 -2.31 -12.18 0.98
CA TRP A 40 -1.37 -11.22 0.44
C TRP A 40 -1.62 -9.79 0.95
N LEU A 41 -2.89 -9.36 1.03
CA LEU A 41 -3.24 -8.05 1.60
C LEU A 41 -2.80 -7.93 3.07
N GLU A 42 -3.04 -8.97 3.87
CA GLU A 42 -2.55 -9.03 5.26
C GLU A 42 -1.03 -8.98 5.34
N LEU A 43 -0.33 -9.67 4.42
CA LEU A 43 1.13 -9.69 4.36
C LEU A 43 1.68 -8.31 4.02
N VAL A 44 1.05 -7.56 3.11
CA VAL A 44 1.48 -6.19 2.75
C VAL A 44 1.47 -5.29 3.98
N VAL A 45 0.40 -5.33 4.78
CA VAL A 45 0.30 -4.55 6.03
C VAL A 45 1.39 -4.96 7.01
N LYS A 46 1.67 -6.26 7.12
CA LYS A 46 2.68 -6.80 8.05
C LYS A 46 4.12 -6.45 7.65
N VAL A 47 4.45 -6.57 6.38
CA VAL A 47 5.82 -6.42 5.86
C VAL A 47 6.17 -4.95 5.63
N ASN A 48 5.19 -4.11 5.30
CA ASN A 48 5.41 -2.69 5.09
C ASN A 48 4.37 -1.81 5.83
N PRO A 49 4.40 -1.82 7.18
CA PRO A 49 3.45 -1.05 7.98
C PRO A 49 3.63 0.46 7.78
N VAL A 50 4.82 0.92 7.39
CA VAL A 50 5.11 2.33 7.11
C VAL A 50 4.38 2.79 5.86
N ALA A 51 4.46 2.04 4.76
CA ALA A 51 3.70 2.36 3.55
C ALA A 51 2.19 2.30 3.78
N HIS A 52 1.70 1.33 4.56
CA HIS A 52 0.28 1.27 4.92
C HIS A 52 -0.17 2.50 5.72
N LYS A 53 0.63 2.93 6.70
CA LYS A 53 0.35 4.16 7.46
C LYS A 53 0.42 5.41 6.58
N ALA A 54 1.40 5.49 5.67
CA ALA A 54 1.54 6.60 4.73
C ALA A 54 0.35 6.67 3.76
N SER A 55 -0.12 5.52 3.27
CA SER A 55 -1.34 5.40 2.47
C SER A 55 -2.55 5.98 3.22
N GLY A 56 -2.78 5.57 4.47
CA GLY A 56 -3.87 6.11 5.27
C GLY A 56 -3.76 7.61 5.56
N ALA A 57 -2.54 8.13 5.77
CA ALA A 57 -2.30 9.56 5.93
C ALA A 57 -2.63 10.34 4.65
N LEU A 58 -2.28 9.80 3.48
CA LEU A 58 -2.62 10.37 2.19
C LEU A 58 -4.13 10.36 1.94
N ASP A 59 -4.81 9.26 2.22
CA ASP A 59 -6.28 9.15 2.08
C ASP A 59 -7.00 10.19 2.96
N ASN A 60 -6.58 10.33 4.22
CA ASN A 60 -7.14 11.32 5.14
C ASN A 60 -6.91 12.75 4.64
N TRP A 61 -5.72 13.03 4.12
CA TRP A 61 -5.40 14.33 3.57
C TRP A 61 -6.22 14.64 2.32
N LEU A 62 -6.38 13.67 1.42
CA LEU A 62 -7.19 13.80 0.20
C LEU A 62 -8.66 14.03 0.52
N SER A 63 -9.17 13.39 1.57
CA SER A 63 -10.59 13.22 1.88
C SER A 63 -11.37 12.51 0.77
N LEU A 64 -12.64 12.19 1.04
CA LEU A 64 -13.49 11.48 0.08
C LEU A 64 -13.62 12.24 -1.25
N GLU A 65 -13.69 13.57 -1.17
CA GLU A 65 -13.77 14.46 -2.33
C GLU A 65 -12.52 14.33 -3.21
N GLY A 66 -11.31 14.43 -2.64
CA GLY A 66 -10.07 14.27 -3.39
C GLY A 66 -9.91 12.88 -4.00
N ILE A 67 -10.27 11.83 -3.25
CA ILE A 67 -10.24 10.44 -3.75
C ILE A 67 -11.19 10.26 -4.94
N SER A 68 -12.35 10.93 -4.94
CA SER A 68 -13.32 10.90 -6.06
C SER A 68 -12.92 11.75 -7.28
N GLY A 69 -11.73 12.35 -7.28
CA GLY A 69 -11.24 13.21 -8.36
C GLY A 69 -11.62 14.69 -8.21
N GLY A 70 -12.07 15.10 -7.02
CA GLY A 70 -12.33 16.49 -6.68
C GLY A 70 -11.06 17.34 -6.59
N SER A 71 -11.23 18.65 -6.47
CA SER A 71 -10.11 19.59 -6.41
C SER A 71 -9.34 19.44 -5.09
N ILE A 72 -8.01 19.36 -5.18
CA ILE A 72 -7.10 19.44 -4.03
C ILE A 72 -6.53 20.86 -3.83
N SER A 73 -6.98 21.82 -4.64
CA SER A 73 -6.53 23.20 -4.55
C SER A 73 -6.84 23.80 -3.18
N GLY A 74 -5.86 24.46 -2.57
CA GLY A 74 -5.98 25.06 -1.24
C GLY A 74 -5.75 24.09 -0.07
N LYS A 75 -5.53 22.79 -0.31
CA LYS A 75 -5.02 21.90 0.73
C LYS A 75 -3.56 22.22 1.03
N ALA A 76 -3.20 22.25 2.31
CA ALA A 76 -1.81 22.41 2.74
C ALA A 76 -0.96 21.22 2.26
N THR A 77 0.34 21.43 2.01
CA THR A 77 1.25 20.35 1.61
C THR A 77 1.26 19.23 2.66
N LEU A 78 1.04 18.00 2.22
CA LEU A 78 1.19 16.81 3.07
C LEU A 78 2.67 16.43 3.18
N SER A 79 3.18 16.38 4.41
CA SER A 79 4.50 15.83 4.72
C SER A 79 4.32 14.59 5.59
N ILE A 80 4.78 13.43 5.12
CA ILE A 80 4.72 12.17 5.87
C ILE A 80 6.15 11.79 6.25
N GLU A 81 6.48 11.95 7.53
CA GLU A 81 7.76 11.51 8.06
C GLU A 81 7.70 10.02 8.36
N ALA A 82 8.53 9.24 7.64
CA ALA A 82 8.79 7.86 8.01
C ALA A 82 9.78 7.86 9.18
N ASN A 83 9.26 7.79 10.40
CA ASN A 83 10.07 7.39 11.55
C ASN A 83 10.50 5.94 11.30
N SER A 84 11.68 5.73 10.71
CA SER A 84 12.18 4.39 10.44
C SER A 84 12.42 3.69 11.78
N LEU A 85 11.70 2.60 12.03
CA LEU A 85 12.16 1.62 12.99
C LEU A 85 13.30 0.84 12.33
N ALA A 86 14.32 0.50 13.12
CA ALA A 86 15.45 -0.30 12.67
C ALA A 86 14.95 -1.57 11.96
N PRO A 87 15.60 -2.01 10.88
CA PRO A 87 15.13 -3.12 10.08
C PRO A 87 15.02 -4.37 10.96
N VAL A 88 13.80 -4.80 11.22
CA VAL A 88 13.52 -6.07 11.88
C VAL A 88 13.66 -7.15 10.81
N THR A 89 14.47 -8.17 11.11
CA THR A 89 14.79 -9.37 10.32
C THR A 89 16.00 -9.23 9.39
N GLN A 90 17.19 -9.45 9.96
CA GLN A 90 18.26 -10.14 9.24
C GLN A 90 17.83 -11.60 9.11
N VAL A 91 17.68 -12.08 7.87
CA VAL A 91 17.52 -13.51 7.60
C VAL A 91 18.93 -14.09 7.65
N GLU A 92 19.26 -14.86 8.68
CA GLU A 92 20.50 -15.65 8.70
C GLU A 92 20.36 -16.80 7.70
N GLU A 93 21.16 -16.73 6.64
CA GLU A 93 21.30 -17.82 5.68
C GLU A 93 22.08 -18.96 6.36
N ILE A 94 21.39 -20.06 6.66
CA ILE A 94 22.03 -21.29 7.15
C ILE A 94 22.69 -21.95 5.93
N LYS A 95 24.01 -22.11 5.96
CA LYS A 95 24.73 -22.89 4.96
C LYS A 95 24.47 -24.38 5.16
N ASP A 96 24.21 -25.09 4.06
CA ASP A 96 24.08 -26.56 3.99
C ASP A 96 25.30 -27.30 4.57
#